data_AF-A0A6A9QNX7-F1
#
_entry.id   AF-A0A6A9QNX7-F1
#
_cell.length_a   1.000
_cell.length_b   1.000
_cell.length_c   1.000
_cell.angle_alpha   90.00
_cell.angle_beta   90.00
_cell.angle_gamma   90.00
#
_symmetry.space_group_name_H-M   'P 1'
#
loop_
_entity.id
_entity.type
_entity.pdbx_description
1 polymer ?
#
loop_
_entity_poly.entity_id
_entity_poly.type
_entity_poly.pdbx_seq_one_letter_code
_entity_poly.pdbx_strand_id
1 'polypeptide(L)'
;MNVDTAIIIITHGSRRNTFVEDMEGVTKYIEDKLRIPVYLSHNEFTEPNWRNLVSSLLEKGINNFIFALAFLGRGNHVAKDIMGSFGVNEFYKWVEAQYEGKKLKVYFTRPLADSPLVKLSLLYRISSALRKDNSFNFLEDPEEIEENSMELSRQKVREITGKDGEELEIISRAVYASGNLEIARHIYISKDAIEMGVSALKSGIGILTDVKMVKAGLRWNAENYLDDAVELAKKLKITRTAAGIRIGLSKEPKIVVIGNSPTALVEAIKMHEEEGVEIPLIVATPPGFTNAVEAKERLISTDIPCIVLRGNYGGSNIAVSIMNEIIRYARGKNG
;
A
#
# COMPACT_ATOMS: atom_id res chain seq x y z
N MET A 1 -24.37 -18.76 3.62
CA MET A 1 -23.43 -19.16 2.54
C MET A 1 -24.27 -19.78 1.46
N ASN A 2 -24.10 -19.38 0.19
CA ASN A 2 -24.92 -19.85 -0.92
C ASN A 2 -24.73 -21.36 -1.10
N VAL A 3 -25.62 -22.15 -0.51
CA VAL A 3 -25.63 -23.63 -0.58
C VAL A 3 -26.03 -24.10 -2.00
N ASP A 4 -26.35 -23.17 -2.90
CA ASP A 4 -26.84 -23.40 -4.25
C ASP A 4 -25.74 -23.32 -5.33
N THR A 5 -24.49 -23.00 -4.96
CA THR A 5 -23.38 -22.74 -5.89
C THR A 5 -22.24 -23.73 -5.74
N ALA A 6 -21.83 -24.37 -6.85
CA ALA A 6 -20.67 -25.26 -6.91
C ALA A 6 -19.64 -24.79 -7.95
N ILE A 7 -18.35 -25.00 -7.64
CA ILE A 7 -17.26 -24.78 -8.59
C ILE A 7 -16.83 -26.12 -9.15
N ILE A 8 -16.75 -26.24 -10.47
CA ILE A 8 -16.30 -27.44 -11.16
C ILE A 8 -15.04 -27.10 -11.96
N ILE A 9 -13.91 -27.66 -11.55
CA ILE A 9 -12.66 -27.57 -12.31
C ILE A 9 -12.69 -28.68 -13.36
N ILE A 10 -12.68 -28.30 -14.63
CA ILE A 10 -12.66 -29.26 -15.74
C ILE A 10 -11.27 -29.32 -16.35
N THR A 11 -10.73 -30.53 -16.46
CA THR A 11 -9.47 -30.82 -17.17
C THR A 11 -9.72 -31.79 -18.32
N HIS A 12 -8.70 -32.06 -19.15
CA HIS A 12 -8.83 -33.09 -20.20
C HIS A 12 -9.01 -34.50 -19.61
N GLY A 13 -8.52 -34.73 -18.40
CA GLY A 13 -8.35 -36.06 -17.82
C GLY A 13 -7.11 -36.77 -18.36
N SER A 14 -6.70 -37.83 -17.67
CA SER A 14 -5.45 -38.52 -17.91
C SER A 14 -5.55 -39.98 -17.49
N ARG A 15 -5.07 -40.89 -18.32
CA ARG A 15 -4.92 -42.31 -17.94
C ARG A 15 -3.87 -42.53 -16.84
N ARG A 16 -3.04 -41.52 -16.54
CA ARG A 16 -2.04 -41.54 -15.47
C ARG A 16 -2.59 -40.84 -14.23
N ASN A 17 -2.57 -41.53 -13.10
CA ASN A 17 -3.07 -41.02 -11.81
C ASN A 17 -2.33 -39.78 -11.31
N THR A 18 -1.04 -39.63 -11.61
CA THR A 18 -0.23 -38.49 -11.12
C THR A 18 -0.79 -37.13 -11.53
N PHE A 19 -1.37 -37.01 -12.73
CA PHE A 19 -2.02 -35.77 -13.18
C PHE A 19 -3.29 -35.46 -12.37
N VAL A 20 -4.03 -36.50 -11.99
CA VAL A 20 -5.25 -36.35 -11.19
C VAL A 20 -4.87 -35.85 -9.80
N GLU A 21 -3.87 -36.46 -9.16
CA GLU A 21 -3.34 -36.06 -7.85
C GLU A 21 -2.88 -34.58 -7.84
N ASP A 22 -2.13 -34.15 -8.86
CA ASP A 22 -1.71 -32.75 -8.99
C ASP A 22 -2.92 -31.79 -9.05
N MET A 23 -3.95 -32.16 -9.81
CA MET A 23 -5.16 -31.35 -9.97
C MET A 23 -6.09 -31.41 -8.75
N GLU A 24 -6.09 -32.50 -7.99
CA GLU A 24 -6.73 -32.58 -6.67
C GLU A 24 -6.08 -31.60 -5.70
N GLY A 25 -4.75 -31.49 -5.70
CA GLY A 25 -4.02 -30.48 -4.93
C GLY A 25 -4.47 -29.06 -5.26
N VAL A 26 -4.62 -28.73 -6.54
CA VAL A 26 -5.13 -27.42 -7.00
C VAL A 26 -6.58 -27.20 -6.56
N THR A 27 -7.41 -28.24 -6.67
CA THR A 27 -8.83 -28.19 -6.29
C THR A 27 -8.99 -27.88 -4.81
N LYS A 28 -8.28 -28.63 -3.96
CA LYS A 28 -8.29 -28.44 -2.50
C LYS A 28 -7.81 -27.05 -2.11
N TYR A 29 -6.73 -26.57 -2.74
CA TYR A 29 -6.22 -25.22 -2.49
C TYR A 29 -7.29 -24.14 -2.79
N ILE A 30 -8.04 -24.28 -3.88
CA ILE A 30 -9.10 -23.32 -4.24
C ILE A 30 -10.28 -23.42 -3.27
N GLU A 31 -10.68 -24.62 -2.89
CA GLU A 31 -11.75 -24.86 -1.91
C GLU A 31 -11.43 -24.22 -0.55
N ASP A 32 -10.22 -24.45 -0.04
CA ASP A 32 -9.75 -23.88 1.23
C ASP A 32 -9.79 -22.34 1.23
N LYS A 33 -9.49 -21.71 0.09
CA LYS A 33 -9.47 -20.25 -0.04
C LYS A 33 -10.85 -19.64 -0.23
N LEU A 34 -11.72 -20.26 -1.01
CA LEU A 34 -13.03 -19.72 -1.34
C LEU A 34 -14.10 -20.11 -0.32
N ARG A 35 -13.89 -21.17 0.47
CA ARG A 35 -14.88 -21.75 1.39
C ARG A 35 -16.22 -22.06 0.71
N ILE A 36 -16.15 -22.47 -0.56
CA ILE A 36 -17.25 -22.90 -1.42
C ILE A 36 -16.87 -24.28 -1.97
N PRO A 37 -17.79 -25.26 -2.07
CA PRO A 37 -17.48 -26.57 -2.60
C PRO A 37 -16.84 -26.53 -4.00
N VAL A 38 -15.70 -27.19 -4.15
CA VAL A 38 -14.97 -27.29 -5.42
C VAL A 38 -14.81 -28.75 -5.80
N TYR A 39 -15.22 -29.09 -7.01
CA TYR A 39 -15.16 -30.44 -7.54
C TYR A 39 -14.21 -30.51 -8.71
N LEU A 40 -13.30 -31.49 -8.69
CA LEU A 40 -12.51 -31.84 -9.85
C LEU A 40 -13.35 -32.73 -10.77
N SER A 41 -13.30 -32.46 -12.07
CA SER A 41 -13.89 -33.31 -13.09
C SER A 41 -13.08 -33.30 -14.38
N HIS A 42 -13.39 -34.26 -15.24
CA HIS A 42 -12.62 -34.49 -16.45
C HIS A 42 -13.55 -34.56 -17.66
N ASN A 43 -13.03 -34.16 -18.83
CA ASN A 43 -13.76 -34.32 -20.08
C ASN A 43 -13.68 -35.75 -20.61
N GLU A 44 -12.51 -36.40 -20.49
CA GLU A 44 -12.23 -37.75 -21.02
C GLU A 44 -11.33 -38.56 -20.07
N PHE A 45 -11.16 -39.85 -20.34
CA PHE A 45 -10.18 -40.79 -19.74
C PHE A 45 -10.30 -41.13 -18.25
N THR A 46 -10.88 -40.27 -17.43
CA THR A 46 -10.93 -40.41 -15.97
C THR A 46 -12.28 -39.96 -15.42
N GLU A 47 -12.79 -40.65 -14.41
CA GLU A 47 -13.96 -40.19 -13.65
C GLU A 47 -13.54 -39.27 -12.48
N PRO A 48 -14.39 -38.34 -12.03
CA PRO A 48 -15.74 -38.11 -12.51
C PRO A 48 -15.77 -37.32 -13.83
N ASN A 49 -16.56 -37.80 -14.80
CA ASN A 49 -16.87 -37.02 -15.99
C ASN A 49 -17.74 -35.82 -15.61
N TRP A 50 -17.43 -34.64 -16.14
CA TRP A 50 -18.18 -33.42 -15.79
C TRP A 50 -19.68 -33.55 -16.09
N ARG A 51 -20.07 -34.32 -17.13
CA ARG A 51 -21.49 -34.55 -17.49
C ARG A 51 -22.23 -35.25 -16.36
N ASN A 52 -21.67 -36.35 -15.87
CA ASN A 52 -22.23 -37.15 -14.77
C ASN A 52 -22.25 -36.35 -13.46
N LEU A 53 -21.17 -35.60 -13.20
CA LEU A 53 -21.06 -34.79 -11.99
C LEU A 53 -22.14 -33.71 -11.93
N VAL A 54 -22.36 -32.97 -13.02
CA VAL A 54 -23.39 -31.93 -13.10
C VAL A 54 -24.77 -32.52 -12.84
N SER A 55 -25.13 -33.64 -13.49
CA SER A 55 -26.42 -34.30 -13.26
C SER A 55 -26.59 -34.71 -11.79
N SER A 56 -25.56 -35.26 -11.14
CA SER A 56 -25.61 -35.64 -9.72
C SER A 56 -25.76 -34.43 -8.77
N LEU A 57 -25.14 -33.30 -9.09
CA LEU A 57 -25.21 -32.09 -8.27
C LEU A 57 -26.57 -31.39 -8.43
N LEU A 58 -27.15 -31.43 -9.64
CA LEU A 58 -28.51 -30.97 -9.89
C LEU A 58 -29.56 -31.77 -9.10
N GLU A 59 -29.38 -33.09 -8.95
CA GLU A 59 -30.24 -33.93 -8.09
C GLU A 59 -30.12 -33.56 -6.60
N LYS A 60 -28.95 -33.09 -6.18
CA LYS A 60 -28.71 -32.58 -4.82
C LYS A 60 -29.19 -31.14 -4.61
N GLY A 61 -29.85 -30.53 -5.60
CA GLY A 61 -30.45 -29.20 -5.50
C GLY A 61 -29.50 -28.03 -5.80
N ILE A 62 -28.28 -28.29 -6.30
CA ILE A 62 -27.34 -27.25 -6.70
C ILE A 62 -27.68 -26.80 -8.13
N ASN A 63 -27.91 -25.51 -8.34
CA ASN A 63 -28.37 -24.97 -9.63
C ASN A 63 -27.49 -23.82 -10.17
N ASN A 64 -26.48 -23.37 -9.43
CA ASN A 64 -25.49 -22.40 -9.89
C ASN A 64 -24.12 -23.07 -10.03
N PHE A 65 -23.50 -22.98 -11.21
CA PHE A 65 -22.23 -23.64 -11.51
C PHE A 65 -21.19 -22.65 -12.04
N ILE A 66 -19.99 -22.69 -11.46
CA ILE A 66 -18.81 -22.02 -12.01
C ILE A 66 -17.90 -23.10 -12.61
N PHE A 67 -17.78 -23.11 -13.93
CA PHE A 67 -16.88 -23.99 -14.65
C PHE A 67 -15.51 -23.32 -14.83
N ALA A 68 -14.54 -23.79 -14.06
CA ALA A 68 -13.15 -23.39 -14.15
C ALA A 68 -12.42 -24.30 -15.15
N LEU A 69 -12.17 -23.80 -16.36
CA LEU A 69 -11.56 -24.58 -17.44
C LEU A 69 -10.04 -24.65 -17.27
N ALA A 70 -9.54 -25.74 -16.70
CA ALA A 70 -8.12 -25.96 -16.41
C ALA A 70 -7.38 -26.65 -17.59
N PHE A 71 -7.48 -26.07 -18.78
CA PHE A 71 -6.78 -26.56 -19.98
C PHE A 71 -5.51 -25.75 -20.27
N LEU A 72 -4.39 -26.45 -20.49
CA LEU A 72 -3.08 -25.87 -20.85
C LEU A 72 -2.67 -26.12 -22.32
N GLY A 73 -3.44 -26.92 -23.08
CA GLY A 73 -3.16 -27.30 -24.47
C GLY A 73 -4.13 -26.70 -25.49
N ARG A 74 -3.98 -27.04 -26.78
CA ARG A 74 -4.73 -26.52 -27.97
C ARG A 74 -6.26 -26.67 -27.93
N GLY A 75 -6.84 -27.15 -26.83
CA GLY A 75 -8.25 -27.50 -26.66
C GLY A 75 -9.23 -26.34 -26.53
N ASN A 76 -9.04 -25.21 -27.24
CA ASN A 76 -10.07 -24.17 -27.31
C ASN A 76 -11.37 -24.71 -27.95
N HIS A 77 -11.29 -25.76 -28.77
CA HIS A 77 -12.44 -26.52 -29.22
C HIS A 77 -13.13 -27.27 -28.08
N VAL A 78 -12.38 -27.97 -27.22
CA VAL A 78 -12.94 -28.66 -26.04
C VAL A 78 -13.65 -27.69 -25.09
N ALA A 79 -13.05 -26.52 -24.84
CA ALA A 79 -13.72 -25.46 -24.08
C ALA A 79 -15.02 -24.99 -24.73
N LYS A 80 -15.01 -24.76 -26.06
CA LYS A 80 -16.21 -24.39 -26.83
C LYS A 80 -17.27 -25.50 -26.87
N ASP A 81 -16.88 -26.77 -26.92
CA ASP A 81 -17.79 -27.92 -26.95
C ASP A 81 -18.51 -28.09 -25.60
N ILE A 82 -17.77 -27.91 -24.49
CA ILE A 82 -18.34 -27.91 -23.14
C ILE A 82 -19.33 -26.74 -23.01
N MET A 83 -18.91 -25.51 -23.34
CA MET A 83 -19.79 -24.34 -23.27
C MET A 83 -21.01 -24.47 -24.21
N GLY A 84 -20.80 -25.02 -25.40
CA GLY A 84 -21.85 -25.28 -26.39
C GLY A 84 -22.91 -26.26 -25.89
N SER A 85 -22.53 -27.22 -25.03
CA SER A 85 -23.49 -28.13 -24.37
C SER A 85 -24.48 -27.41 -23.44
N PHE A 86 -24.17 -26.17 -23.03
CA PHE A 86 -25.03 -25.29 -22.25
C PHE A 86 -25.59 -24.11 -23.08
N GLY A 87 -25.33 -24.07 -24.39
CA GLY A 87 -25.73 -22.95 -25.26
C GLY A 87 -24.99 -21.63 -24.96
N VAL A 88 -23.80 -21.68 -24.35
CA VAL A 88 -23.03 -20.50 -23.95
C VAL A 88 -21.88 -20.23 -24.92
N ASN A 89 -21.65 -18.96 -25.26
CA ASN A 89 -20.55 -18.53 -26.15
C ASN A 89 -19.69 -17.41 -25.55
N GLU A 90 -20.05 -16.87 -24.37
CA GLU A 90 -19.32 -15.81 -23.68
C GLU A 90 -18.64 -16.35 -22.41
N PHE A 91 -17.39 -15.94 -22.18
CA PHE A 91 -16.69 -16.19 -20.93
C PHE A 91 -16.98 -15.09 -19.90
N TYR A 92 -16.83 -15.42 -18.62
CA TYR A 92 -16.90 -14.50 -17.48
C TYR A 92 -18.24 -13.79 -17.27
N LYS A 93 -19.34 -14.41 -17.70
CA LYS A 93 -20.70 -13.91 -17.52
C LYS A 93 -21.60 -15.03 -17.02
N TRP A 94 -22.47 -14.72 -16.07
CA TRP A 94 -23.53 -15.62 -15.64
C TRP A 94 -24.60 -15.68 -16.72
N VAL A 95 -24.95 -16.89 -17.14
CA VAL A 95 -25.97 -17.16 -18.17
C VAL A 95 -26.94 -18.19 -17.63
N GLU A 96 -28.25 -17.95 -17.82
CA GLU A 96 -29.27 -18.98 -17.59
C GLU A 96 -29.21 -19.99 -18.74
N ALA A 97 -29.03 -21.25 -18.39
CA ALA A 97 -28.90 -22.35 -19.32
C ALA A 97 -29.88 -23.48 -18.99
N GLN A 98 -30.11 -24.36 -19.96
CA GLN A 98 -30.88 -25.58 -19.77
C GLN A 98 -29.99 -26.78 -20.06
N TYR A 99 -29.94 -27.75 -19.15
CA TYR A 99 -29.19 -28.99 -19.30
C TYR A 99 -30.07 -30.15 -18.86
N GLU A 100 -30.23 -31.17 -19.71
CA GLU A 100 -31.13 -32.33 -19.47
C GLU A 100 -32.55 -31.92 -19.03
N GLY A 101 -33.08 -30.85 -19.63
CA GLY A 101 -34.42 -30.33 -19.31
C GLY A 101 -34.52 -29.48 -18.04
N LYS A 102 -33.48 -29.42 -17.19
CA LYS A 102 -33.44 -28.63 -15.96
C LYS A 102 -32.85 -27.23 -16.21
N LYS A 103 -33.40 -26.21 -15.55
CA LYS A 103 -32.87 -24.83 -15.59
C LYS A 103 -31.75 -24.66 -14.56
N LEU A 104 -30.66 -24.03 -14.97
CA LEU A 104 -29.52 -23.70 -14.10
C LEU A 104 -28.86 -22.39 -14.53
N LYS A 105 -27.95 -21.87 -13.70
CA LYS A 105 -27.07 -20.75 -14.04
C LYS A 105 -25.64 -21.24 -14.15
N VAL A 106 -24.95 -20.81 -15.20
CA VAL A 106 -23.58 -21.21 -15.48
C VAL A 106 -22.67 -20.00 -15.66
N TYR A 107 -21.42 -20.16 -15.26
CA TYR A 107 -20.34 -19.20 -15.47
C TYR A 107 -19.10 -19.95 -15.95
N PHE A 108 -18.52 -19.55 -17.07
CA PHE A 108 -17.32 -20.19 -17.62
C PHE A 108 -16.10 -19.26 -17.52
N THR A 109 -15.00 -19.76 -16.96
CA THR A 109 -13.70 -19.10 -17.06
C THR A 109 -13.05 -19.41 -18.41
N ARG A 110 -12.11 -18.56 -18.85
CA ARG A 110 -11.22 -18.94 -19.95
C ARG A 110 -10.30 -20.10 -19.55
N PRO A 111 -9.79 -20.87 -20.53
CA PRO A 111 -8.71 -21.84 -20.32
C PRO A 111 -7.48 -21.26 -19.62
N LEU A 112 -6.80 -22.04 -18.78
CA LEU A 112 -5.54 -21.62 -18.13
C LEU A 112 -4.45 -21.22 -19.12
N ALA A 113 -4.40 -21.82 -20.32
CA ALA A 113 -3.46 -21.45 -21.39
C ALA A 113 -3.53 -19.97 -21.80
N ASP A 114 -4.70 -19.33 -21.64
CA ASP A 114 -4.91 -17.92 -21.97
C ASP A 114 -4.31 -16.98 -20.90
N SER A 115 -3.95 -17.50 -19.72
CA SER A 115 -3.43 -16.70 -18.62
C SER A 115 -1.99 -16.24 -18.87
N PRO A 116 -1.70 -14.92 -18.86
CA PRO A 116 -0.33 -14.43 -18.96
C PRO A 116 0.54 -14.89 -17.77
N LEU A 117 -0.07 -15.19 -16.61
CA LEU A 117 0.65 -15.67 -15.43
C LEU A 117 1.21 -17.09 -15.63
N VAL A 118 0.53 -17.94 -16.40
CA VAL A 118 1.05 -19.27 -16.75
C VAL A 118 2.32 -19.12 -17.60
N LYS A 119 2.31 -18.19 -18.57
CA LYS A 119 3.48 -17.88 -19.41
C LYS A 119 4.63 -17.31 -18.59
N LEU A 120 4.35 -16.35 -17.72
CA LEU A 120 5.35 -15.75 -16.83
C LEU A 120 5.94 -16.76 -15.85
N SER A 121 5.12 -17.64 -15.26
CA SER A 121 5.63 -18.65 -14.33
C SER A 121 6.61 -19.61 -15.01
N LEU A 122 6.33 -20.02 -16.25
CA LEU A 122 7.25 -20.85 -17.04
C LEU A 122 8.52 -20.07 -17.41
N LEU A 123 8.37 -18.81 -17.85
CA LEU A 123 9.51 -17.92 -18.13
C LEU A 123 10.41 -17.76 -16.91
N TYR A 124 9.87 -17.52 -15.71
CA TYR A 124 10.65 -17.38 -14.48
C TYR A 124 11.40 -18.66 -14.13
N ARG A 125 10.74 -19.83 -14.22
CA ARG A 125 11.39 -21.12 -13.95
C ARG A 125 12.56 -21.39 -14.90
N ILE A 126 12.37 -21.13 -16.20
CA ILE A 126 13.42 -21.27 -17.21
C ILE A 126 14.53 -20.24 -16.97
N SER A 127 14.17 -18.99 -16.71
CA SER A 127 15.13 -17.92 -16.43
C SER A 127 15.96 -18.23 -15.18
N SER A 128 15.36 -18.82 -14.16
CA SER A 128 16.04 -19.28 -12.94
C SER A 128 17.10 -20.34 -13.25
N ALA A 129 16.79 -21.32 -14.11
CA ALA A 129 17.75 -22.33 -14.53
C ALA A 129 18.87 -21.76 -15.43
N LEU A 130 18.63 -20.62 -16.10
CA LEU A 130 19.60 -19.96 -16.97
C LEU A 130 20.51 -18.95 -16.25
N ARG A 131 20.18 -18.52 -15.03
CA ARG A 131 21.03 -17.62 -14.24
C ARG A 131 22.27 -18.39 -13.76
N LYS A 132 23.39 -18.20 -14.46
CA LYS A 132 24.74 -18.43 -13.89
C LYS A 132 24.97 -17.42 -12.77
N ASP A 133 25.68 -17.86 -11.73
CA ASP A 133 26.12 -17.08 -10.56
C ASP A 133 26.34 -15.60 -10.86
N ASN A 134 25.40 -14.77 -10.42
CA ASN A 134 25.68 -13.38 -10.10
C ASN A 134 25.61 -13.29 -8.58
N SER A 135 26.65 -13.77 -7.90
CA SER A 135 26.87 -13.45 -6.50
C SER A 135 27.18 -11.96 -6.42
N PHE A 136 26.14 -11.14 -6.32
CA PHE A 136 26.31 -9.77 -5.87
C PHE A 136 26.66 -9.85 -4.39
N ASN A 137 27.85 -9.36 -4.03
CA ASN A 137 28.23 -9.17 -2.64
C ASN A 137 27.39 -8.02 -2.07
N PHE A 138 26.21 -8.35 -1.53
CA PHE A 138 25.40 -7.44 -0.74
C PHE A 138 25.74 -7.65 0.73
N LEU A 139 25.82 -6.56 1.49
CA LEU A 139 25.69 -6.64 2.94
C LEU A 139 24.27 -7.14 3.24
N GLU A 140 24.16 -8.18 4.06
CA GLU A 140 22.87 -8.79 4.43
C GLU A 140 22.41 -8.36 5.82
N ASP A 141 23.33 -7.90 6.68
CA ASP A 141 23.02 -7.49 8.05
C ASP A 141 22.30 -6.12 8.07
N PRO A 142 21.04 -6.05 8.52
CA PRO A 142 20.27 -4.80 8.47
C PRO A 142 20.81 -3.68 9.35
N GLU A 143 21.41 -4.01 10.50
CA GLU A 143 21.95 -3.02 11.43
C GLU A 143 23.24 -2.41 10.86
N GLU A 144 24.11 -3.26 10.32
CA GLU A 144 25.35 -2.84 9.65
C GLU A 144 25.05 -1.98 8.41
N ILE A 145 24.00 -2.29 7.64
CA ILE A 145 23.58 -1.47 6.50
C ILE A 145 23.11 -0.09 6.95
N GLU A 146 22.26 0.00 7.99
CA GLU A 146 21.75 1.28 8.47
C GLU A 146 22.88 2.13 9.07
N GLU A 147 23.75 1.55 9.90
CA GLU A 147 24.85 2.25 10.55
C GLU A 147 25.83 2.83 9.51
N ASN A 148 26.30 2.00 8.58
CA ASN A 148 27.20 2.42 7.50
C ASN A 148 26.58 3.51 6.61
N SER A 149 25.30 3.35 6.27
CA SER A 149 24.59 4.33 5.44
C SER A 149 24.41 5.66 6.16
N MET A 150 24.12 5.63 7.46
CA MET A 150 23.97 6.83 8.26
C MET A 150 25.29 7.55 8.49
N GLU A 151 26.40 6.82 8.71
CA GLU A 151 27.73 7.42 8.80
C GLU A 151 28.11 8.16 7.50
N LEU A 152 27.92 7.51 6.36
CA LEU A 152 28.15 8.12 5.05
C LEU A 152 27.24 9.34 4.80
N SER A 153 25.97 9.25 5.23
CA SER A 153 25.03 10.37 5.14
C SER A 153 25.53 11.57 5.96
N ARG A 154 25.94 11.36 7.22
CA ARG A 154 26.50 12.42 8.08
C ARG A 154 27.73 13.07 7.47
N GLN A 155 28.66 12.26 6.96
CA GLN A 155 29.86 12.77 6.32
C GLN A 155 29.50 13.72 5.17
N LYS A 156 28.67 13.26 4.24
CA LYS A 156 28.30 14.04 3.04
C LYS A 156 27.47 15.28 3.38
N VAL A 157 26.56 15.18 4.35
CA VAL A 157 25.77 16.34 4.81
C VAL A 157 26.67 17.38 5.46
N ARG A 158 27.63 16.97 6.29
CA ARG A 158 28.61 17.89 6.89
C ARG A 158 29.43 18.60 5.82
N GLU A 159 29.90 17.87 4.80
CA GLU A 159 30.63 18.45 3.67
C GLU A 159 29.81 19.49 2.89
N ILE A 160 28.49 19.29 2.76
CA ILE A 160 27.59 20.19 2.00
C ILE A 160 27.15 21.41 2.80
N THR A 161 26.83 21.22 4.07
CA THR A 161 26.13 22.23 4.89
C THR A 161 27.04 22.92 5.90
N GLY A 162 28.17 22.30 6.27
CA GLY A 162 29.01 22.75 7.37
C GLY A 162 28.35 22.66 8.75
N LYS A 163 27.19 21.99 8.86
CA LYS A 163 26.44 21.84 10.11
C LYS A 163 26.99 20.70 10.96
N ASP A 164 26.80 20.83 12.27
CA ASP A 164 27.19 19.85 13.29
C ASP A 164 26.09 19.70 14.35
N GLY A 165 26.31 18.77 15.30
CA GLY A 165 25.39 18.55 16.41
C GLY A 165 24.01 18.04 15.97
N GLU A 166 22.96 18.54 16.62
CA GLU A 166 21.60 18.05 16.41
C GLU A 166 21.06 18.37 15.00
N GLU A 167 21.47 19.50 14.43
CA GLU A 167 21.08 19.86 13.07
C GLU A 167 21.65 18.88 12.03
N LEU A 168 22.91 18.46 12.20
CA LEU A 168 23.54 17.49 11.32
C LEU A 168 22.79 16.16 11.34
N GLU A 169 22.42 15.65 12.51
CA GLU A 169 21.69 14.39 12.63
C GLU A 169 20.31 14.47 11.95
N ILE A 170 19.56 15.55 12.18
CA ILE A 170 18.23 15.75 11.57
C ILE A 170 18.34 15.78 10.03
N ILE A 171 19.30 16.53 9.48
CA ILE A 171 19.48 16.64 8.04
C ILE A 171 19.97 15.31 7.45
N SER A 172 20.89 14.62 8.13
CA SER A 172 21.43 13.32 7.70
C SER A 172 20.35 12.23 7.65
N ARG A 173 19.46 12.22 8.64
CA ARG A 173 18.30 11.32 8.67
C ARG A 173 17.33 11.63 7.54
N ALA A 174 17.03 12.91 7.29
CA ALA A 174 16.21 13.33 6.17
C ALA A 174 16.80 12.90 4.81
N VAL A 175 18.11 13.08 4.61
CA VAL A 175 18.83 12.65 3.40
C VAL A 175 18.76 11.13 3.24
N TYR A 176 19.02 10.36 4.31
CA TYR A 176 18.92 8.91 4.29
C TYR A 176 17.50 8.44 3.93
N ALA A 177 16.47 9.03 4.55
CA ALA A 177 15.07 8.68 4.30
C ALA A 177 14.60 9.01 2.88
N SER A 178 15.23 9.97 2.20
CA SER A 178 14.90 10.35 0.82
C SER A 178 15.80 9.70 -0.23
N GLY A 179 16.98 9.22 0.15
CA GLY A 179 18.03 8.81 -0.79
C GLY A 179 18.58 9.95 -1.65
N ASN A 180 18.27 11.21 -1.33
CA ASN A 180 18.63 12.37 -2.14
C ASN A 180 19.49 13.35 -1.33
N LEU A 181 20.78 13.40 -1.66
CA LEU A 181 21.73 14.29 -0.98
C LEU A 181 21.44 15.78 -1.18
N GLU A 182 20.79 16.15 -2.29
CA GLU A 182 20.54 17.55 -2.62
C GLU A 182 19.64 18.26 -1.60
N ILE A 183 18.74 17.52 -0.93
CA ILE A 183 17.83 18.12 0.04
C ILE A 183 18.57 18.73 1.24
N ALA A 184 19.82 18.32 1.51
CA ALA A 184 20.64 18.86 2.58
C ALA A 184 20.79 20.39 2.48
N ARG A 185 20.87 20.93 1.26
CA ARG A 185 20.98 22.38 1.01
C ARG A 185 19.68 23.14 1.24
N HIS A 186 18.56 22.44 1.25
CA HIS A 186 17.21 23.02 1.28
C HIS A 186 16.54 22.93 2.65
N ILE A 187 17.09 22.16 3.59
CA ILE A 187 16.55 22.08 4.94
C ILE A 187 16.91 23.35 5.72
N TYR A 188 15.87 24.08 6.09
CA TYR A 188 15.91 25.21 7.00
C TYR A 188 15.42 24.77 8.38
N ILE A 189 16.15 25.17 9.42
CA ILE A 189 15.80 24.95 10.82
C ILE A 189 15.78 26.34 11.44
N SER A 190 14.63 26.78 11.97
CA SER A 190 14.56 28.05 12.66
C SER A 190 15.33 27.98 13.98
N LYS A 191 15.68 29.14 14.51
CA LYS A 191 16.29 29.24 15.83
C LYS A 191 15.41 28.51 16.88
N ASP A 192 16.05 27.76 17.76
CA ASP A 192 15.45 27.05 18.90
C ASP A 192 14.39 25.97 18.52
N ALA A 193 14.17 25.66 17.23
CA ALA A 193 13.14 24.72 16.77
C ALA A 193 13.27 23.31 17.37
N ILE A 194 14.50 22.80 17.43
CA ILE A 194 14.80 21.47 17.97
C ILE A 194 14.49 21.44 19.47
N GLU A 195 15.00 22.43 20.20
CA GLU A 195 14.80 22.56 21.65
C GLU A 195 13.31 22.69 22.00
N MET A 196 12.57 23.56 21.29
CA MET A 196 11.13 23.75 21.50
C MET A 196 10.34 22.49 21.19
N GLY A 197 10.68 21.77 20.11
CA GLY A 197 10.06 20.48 19.80
C GLY A 197 10.29 19.43 20.90
N VAL A 198 11.52 19.33 21.40
CA VAL A 198 11.87 18.41 22.49
C VAL A 198 11.15 18.78 23.79
N SER A 199 11.12 20.07 24.14
CA SER A 199 10.48 20.57 25.35
C SER A 199 8.96 20.36 25.32
N ALA A 200 8.33 20.61 24.17
CA ALA A 200 6.90 20.37 23.96
C ALA A 200 6.54 18.90 24.16
N LEU A 201 7.29 17.97 23.55
CA LEU A 201 7.07 16.52 23.75
C LEU A 201 7.23 16.11 25.21
N LYS A 202 8.26 16.60 25.90
CA LYS A 202 8.50 16.30 27.33
C LYS A 202 7.40 16.86 28.24
N SER A 203 6.77 17.95 27.83
CA SER A 203 5.66 18.59 28.55
C SER A 203 4.30 17.93 28.27
N GLY A 204 4.27 16.87 27.45
CA GLY A 204 3.04 16.13 27.12
C GLY A 204 2.26 16.70 25.94
N ILE A 205 2.79 17.70 25.22
CA ILE A 205 2.14 18.24 24.02
C ILE A 205 2.13 17.16 22.92
N GLY A 206 0.94 16.89 22.39
CA GLY A 206 0.74 15.89 21.35
C GLY A 206 1.23 16.32 19.97
N ILE A 207 1.30 15.36 19.04
CA ILE A 207 1.63 15.60 17.64
C ILE A 207 0.36 15.52 16.80
N LEU A 208 0.16 16.48 15.90
CA LEU A 208 -0.92 16.53 14.92
C LEU A 208 -0.34 16.40 13.50
N THR A 209 -0.87 15.49 12.70
CA THR A 209 -0.39 15.24 11.33
C THR A 209 -1.41 15.61 10.27
N ASP A 210 -0.95 16.02 9.09
CA ASP A 210 -1.81 16.34 7.95
C ASP A 210 -2.44 15.08 7.31
N VAL A 211 -1.67 13.99 7.19
CA VAL A 211 -2.12 12.71 6.62
C VAL A 211 -1.80 11.52 7.51
N LYS A 212 -2.54 10.42 7.30
CA LYS A 212 -2.36 9.16 8.04
C LYS A 212 -0.98 8.51 7.83
N MET A 213 -0.38 8.68 6.66
CA MET A 213 0.95 8.12 6.36
C MET A 213 2.03 8.72 7.29
N VAL A 214 1.96 10.03 7.56
CA VAL A 214 2.85 10.68 8.53
C VAL A 214 2.60 10.08 9.91
N LYS A 215 1.34 10.04 10.37
CA LYS A 215 0.98 9.42 11.66
C LYS A 215 1.50 7.99 11.81
N ALA A 216 1.37 7.15 10.79
CA ALA A 216 1.80 5.76 10.82
C ALA A 216 3.32 5.58 10.94
N GLY A 217 4.10 6.56 10.46
CA GLY A 217 5.57 6.51 10.53
C GLY A 217 6.17 7.09 11.82
N LEU A 218 5.39 7.83 12.60
CA LEU A 218 5.87 8.45 13.83
C LEU A 218 5.99 7.41 14.96
N ARG A 219 7.12 7.42 15.66
CA ARG A 219 7.37 6.57 16.84
C ARG A 219 6.81 7.19 18.12
N TRP A 220 5.74 7.98 18.03
CA TRP A 220 5.08 8.67 19.14
C TRP A 220 3.57 8.70 18.91
N ASN A 221 2.78 8.88 19.97
CA ASN A 221 1.34 8.99 19.79
C ASN A 221 1.00 10.29 19.05
N ALA A 222 0.34 10.15 17.90
CA ALA A 222 -0.02 11.27 17.05
C ALA A 222 -1.50 11.22 16.65
N GLU A 223 -2.09 12.38 16.50
CA GLU A 223 -3.47 12.59 16.09
C GLU A 223 -3.54 12.94 14.61
N ASN A 224 -4.61 12.50 13.95
CA ASN A 224 -4.92 12.86 12.59
C ASN A 224 -6.44 12.88 12.45
N TYR A 225 -6.99 13.99 11.98
CA TYR A 225 -8.43 14.22 11.87
C TYR A 225 -8.91 14.24 10.41
N LEU A 226 -8.18 13.59 9.50
CA LEU A 226 -8.48 13.63 8.07
C LEU A 226 -9.85 13.02 7.73
N ASP A 227 -10.25 11.97 8.46
CA ASP A 227 -11.56 11.32 8.27
C ASP A 227 -12.70 12.15 8.87
N ASP A 228 -12.46 12.79 10.02
CA ASP A 228 -13.44 13.66 10.70
C ASP A 228 -13.65 15.00 9.97
N ALA A 229 -12.73 15.37 9.09
CA ALA A 229 -12.71 16.67 8.43
C ALA A 229 -13.71 16.84 7.28
N VAL A 230 -14.46 15.80 6.87
CA VAL A 230 -15.29 15.82 5.65
C VAL A 230 -16.36 16.91 5.70
N GLU A 231 -17.09 17.04 6.81
CA GLU A 231 -18.17 18.02 6.95
C GLU A 231 -17.63 19.45 7.06
N LEU A 232 -16.58 19.64 7.86
CA LEU A 232 -15.96 20.94 8.05
C LEU A 232 -15.31 21.46 6.75
N ALA A 233 -14.64 20.58 6.00
CA ALA A 233 -14.06 20.89 4.70
C ALA A 233 -15.11 21.42 3.72
N LYS A 234 -16.29 20.77 3.67
CA LYS A 234 -17.41 21.23 2.84
C LYS A 234 -17.96 22.57 3.31
N LYS A 235 -18.17 22.72 4.63
CA LYS A 235 -18.73 23.95 5.23
C LYS A 235 -17.84 25.17 4.96
N LEU A 236 -16.53 25.02 5.15
CA LEU A 236 -15.55 26.10 5.00
C LEU A 236 -14.98 26.22 3.58
N LYS A 237 -15.34 25.31 2.66
CA LYS A 237 -14.79 25.23 1.29
C LYS A 237 -13.26 25.13 1.26
N ILE A 238 -12.69 24.40 2.22
CA ILE A 238 -11.26 24.10 2.31
C ILE A 238 -10.99 22.61 2.07
N THR A 239 -9.73 22.24 1.87
CA THR A 239 -9.34 20.83 1.73
C THR A 239 -9.55 20.05 3.04
N ARG A 240 -9.76 18.73 2.96
CA ARG A 240 -9.87 17.86 4.14
C ARG A 240 -8.64 17.91 5.06
N THR A 241 -7.45 18.01 4.49
CA THR A 241 -6.20 18.12 5.26
C THR A 241 -6.15 19.42 6.05
N ALA A 242 -6.49 20.57 5.43
CA ALA A 242 -6.66 21.85 6.12
C ALA A 242 -7.71 21.77 7.25
N ALA A 243 -8.91 21.27 6.95
CA ALA A 243 -9.96 21.09 7.95
C ALA A 243 -9.54 20.14 9.10
N GLY A 244 -8.76 19.10 8.82
CA GLY A 244 -8.23 18.20 9.85
C GLY A 244 -7.22 18.88 10.78
N ILE A 245 -6.32 19.71 10.22
CA ILE A 245 -5.43 20.56 11.03
C ILE A 245 -6.24 21.50 11.92
N ARG A 246 -7.27 22.14 11.35
CA ARG A 246 -8.17 23.02 12.10
C ARG A 246 -8.84 22.31 13.26
N ILE A 247 -9.42 21.13 13.04
CA ILE A 247 -10.05 20.35 14.10
C ILE A 247 -9.06 20.02 15.21
N GLY A 248 -7.84 19.62 14.87
CA GLY A 248 -6.82 19.27 15.88
C GLY A 248 -6.37 20.47 16.70
N LEU A 249 -6.03 21.56 16.04
CA LEU A 249 -5.52 22.78 16.68
C LEU A 249 -6.59 23.54 17.48
N SER A 250 -7.87 23.41 17.14
CA SER A 250 -8.97 24.00 17.92
C SER A 250 -9.20 23.32 19.28
N LYS A 251 -8.60 22.16 19.55
CA LYS A 251 -8.76 21.45 20.83
C LYS A 251 -7.74 21.89 21.86
N GLU A 252 -6.46 21.90 21.47
CA GLU A 252 -5.33 22.27 22.31
C GLU A 252 -4.08 22.50 21.42
N PRO A 253 -3.04 23.19 21.92
CA PRO A 253 -1.76 23.31 21.23
C PRO A 253 -1.15 21.96 20.88
N LYS A 254 -0.59 21.83 19.68
CA LYS A 254 0.05 20.59 19.16
C LYS A 254 1.30 20.92 18.37
N ILE A 255 2.29 20.03 18.40
CA ILE A 255 3.35 20.01 17.38
C ILE A 255 2.70 19.58 16.07
N VAL A 256 2.88 20.34 14.99
CA VAL A 256 2.25 20.05 13.69
C VAL A 256 3.29 19.45 12.73
N VAL A 257 2.97 18.32 12.13
CA VAL A 257 3.83 17.62 11.17
C VAL A 257 3.10 17.48 9.84
N ILE A 258 3.62 18.18 8.83
CA ILE A 258 3.00 18.32 7.52
C ILE A 258 3.92 17.72 6.47
N GLY A 259 3.58 16.50 6.05
CA GLY A 259 4.40 15.73 5.12
C GLY A 259 3.88 15.69 3.68
N ASN A 260 2.66 16.18 3.43
CA ASN A 260 2.00 15.99 2.14
C ASN A 260 1.29 17.25 1.61
N SER A 261 0.56 17.98 2.46
CA SER A 261 -0.42 18.96 1.99
C SER A 261 0.00 20.42 2.22
N PRO A 262 0.26 21.21 1.16
CA PRO A 262 0.51 22.64 1.30
C PRO A 262 -0.67 23.41 1.92
N THR A 263 -1.91 23.00 1.63
CA THR A 263 -3.11 23.64 2.18
C THR A 263 -3.25 23.40 3.69
N ALA A 264 -2.78 22.26 4.20
CA ALA A 264 -2.70 22.02 5.64
C ALA A 264 -1.72 22.98 6.33
N LEU A 265 -0.59 23.26 5.66
CA LEU A 265 0.41 24.21 6.17
C LEU A 265 -0.13 25.64 6.20
N VAL A 266 -0.76 26.07 5.11
CA VAL A 266 -1.41 27.38 5.05
C VAL A 266 -2.46 27.53 6.15
N GLU A 267 -3.23 26.47 6.43
CA GLU A 267 -4.24 26.52 7.50
C GLU A 267 -3.63 26.63 8.90
N ALA A 268 -2.55 25.90 9.19
CA ALA A 268 -1.84 26.02 10.47
C ALA A 268 -1.30 27.45 10.69
N ILE A 269 -0.71 28.03 9.64
CA ILE A 269 -0.21 29.42 9.67
C ILE A 269 -1.36 30.40 9.94
N LYS A 270 -2.49 30.26 9.23
CA LYS A 270 -3.66 31.12 9.43
C LYS A 270 -4.20 31.07 10.85
N MET A 271 -4.33 29.88 11.42
CA MET A 271 -4.81 29.73 12.80
C MET A 271 -3.86 30.39 13.80
N HIS A 272 -2.56 30.37 13.54
CA HIS A 272 -1.60 31.08 14.37
C HIS A 272 -1.73 32.60 14.21
N GLU A 273 -1.62 33.12 12.98
CA GLU A 273 -1.59 34.56 12.70
C GLU A 273 -2.93 35.26 12.96
N GLU A 274 -4.06 34.63 12.64
CA GLU A 274 -5.40 35.24 12.70
C GLU A 274 -6.15 34.91 14.00
N GLU A 275 -5.91 33.73 14.58
CA GLU A 275 -6.67 33.22 15.73
C GLU A 275 -5.81 33.10 17.00
N GLY A 276 -4.51 33.39 16.93
CA GLY A 276 -3.59 33.35 18.07
C GLY A 276 -3.32 31.96 18.61
N VAL A 277 -3.53 30.91 17.79
CA VAL A 277 -3.27 29.53 18.20
C VAL A 277 -1.78 29.31 18.40
N GLU A 278 -1.38 28.89 19.60
CA GLU A 278 0.01 28.58 19.91
C GLU A 278 0.43 27.25 19.26
N ILE A 279 1.52 27.29 18.47
CA ILE A 279 2.09 26.11 17.81
C ILE A 279 3.57 26.01 18.20
N PRO A 280 3.97 25.05 19.05
CA PRO A 280 5.34 24.97 19.56
C PRO A 280 6.38 24.57 18.52
N LEU A 281 5.97 23.86 17.46
CA LEU A 281 6.84 23.47 16.36
C LEU A 281 6.00 23.06 15.13
N ILE A 282 6.44 23.47 13.94
CA ILE A 282 5.99 22.90 12.67
C ILE A 282 7.14 22.21 11.93
N VAL A 283 6.98 20.92 11.61
CA VAL A 283 7.81 20.21 10.63
C VAL A 283 7.08 20.22 9.30
N ALA A 284 7.60 20.96 8.31
CA ALA A 284 6.95 21.18 7.02
C ALA A 284 7.79 20.65 5.85
N THR A 285 7.34 19.53 5.29
CA THR A 285 7.90 18.95 4.05
C THR A 285 6.84 18.64 3.00
N PRO A 286 5.73 19.39 2.83
CA PRO A 286 4.79 19.08 1.74
C PRO A 286 5.49 19.25 0.39
N PRO A 287 5.46 18.21 -0.49
CA PRO A 287 5.96 18.33 -1.84
C PRO A 287 4.96 19.11 -2.70
N GLY A 288 5.43 19.70 -3.80
CA GLY A 288 4.54 20.31 -4.77
C GLY A 288 5.23 21.30 -5.69
N PHE A 289 4.63 21.46 -6.86
CA PHE A 289 5.08 22.42 -7.88
C PHE A 289 4.25 23.72 -7.87
N THR A 290 3.15 23.74 -7.11
CA THR A 290 2.26 24.89 -6.97
C THR A 290 1.92 25.09 -5.49
N ASN A 291 1.97 26.33 -5.00
CA ASN A 291 1.65 26.77 -3.64
C ASN A 291 2.54 26.20 -2.51
N ALA A 292 3.26 25.09 -2.74
CA ALA A 292 4.10 24.46 -1.73
C ALA A 292 5.32 25.32 -1.36
N VAL A 293 5.96 25.93 -2.36
CA VAL A 293 7.12 26.80 -2.15
C VAL A 293 6.68 28.03 -1.35
N GLU A 294 5.61 28.69 -1.79
CA GLU A 294 5.07 29.89 -1.17
C GLU A 294 4.59 29.64 0.26
N ALA A 295 3.90 28.51 0.52
CA ALA A 295 3.45 28.16 1.86
C ALA A 295 4.63 27.90 2.82
N LYS A 296 5.70 27.26 2.34
CA LYS A 296 6.91 26.99 3.12
C LYS A 296 7.72 28.24 3.41
N GLU A 297 7.89 29.11 2.43
CA GLU A 297 8.55 30.41 2.63
C GLU A 297 7.71 31.33 3.53
N ARG A 298 6.37 31.26 3.45
CA ARG A 298 5.50 31.97 4.39
C ARG A 298 5.72 31.49 5.82
N LEU A 299 5.76 30.17 6.08
CA LEU A 299 6.07 29.62 7.40
C LEU A 299 7.40 30.18 7.94
N ILE A 300 8.44 30.21 7.11
CA ILE A 300 9.76 30.71 7.48
C ILE A 300 9.72 32.20 7.89
N SER A 301 8.80 32.98 7.33
CA SER A 301 8.61 34.39 7.68
C SER A 301 7.76 34.64 8.95
N THR A 302 7.19 33.58 9.54
CA THR A 302 6.45 33.66 10.82
C THR A 302 7.40 33.52 12.02
N ASP A 303 6.87 33.74 13.21
CA ASP A 303 7.52 33.48 14.50
C ASP A 303 7.35 32.03 15.01
N ILE A 304 6.64 31.18 14.26
CA ILE A 304 6.45 29.77 14.61
C ILE A 304 7.78 29.02 14.46
N PRO A 305 8.28 28.34 15.51
CA PRO A 305 9.45 27.48 15.40
C PRO A 305 9.20 26.40 14.33
N CYS A 306 10.14 26.24 13.39
CA CYS A 306 9.92 25.36 12.25
C CYS A 306 11.17 24.66 11.72
N ILE A 307 10.94 23.47 11.15
CA ILE A 307 11.89 22.77 10.29
C ILE A 307 11.23 22.58 8.93
N VAL A 308 11.82 23.16 7.90
CA VAL A 308 11.21 23.30 6.58
C VAL A 308 12.15 22.77 5.51
N LEU A 309 11.67 21.86 4.66
CA LEU A 309 12.36 21.51 3.42
C LEU A 309 11.94 22.49 2.32
N ARG A 310 12.76 23.50 2.03
CA ARG A 310 12.46 24.53 1.03
C ARG A 310 12.33 23.97 -0.40
N GLY A 311 11.79 24.77 -1.31
CA GLY A 311 11.63 24.40 -2.72
C GLY A 311 10.46 23.44 -2.97
N ASN A 312 10.54 22.64 -4.03
CA ASN A 312 9.47 21.70 -4.43
C ASN A 312 9.61 20.30 -3.82
N TYR A 313 10.79 19.97 -3.27
CA TYR A 313 11.02 18.73 -2.55
C TYR A 313 10.11 18.61 -1.33
N GLY A 314 9.85 17.37 -0.93
CA GLY A 314 8.97 17.06 0.16
C GLY A 314 8.69 15.56 0.26
N GLY A 315 7.77 15.21 1.13
CA GLY A 315 7.33 13.84 1.33
C GLY A 315 7.11 13.53 2.79
N SER A 316 6.21 12.59 3.05
CA SER A 316 5.86 12.15 4.39
C SER A 316 7.02 11.42 5.07
N ASN A 317 7.83 10.67 4.33
CA ASN A 317 9.05 10.03 4.82
C ASN A 317 10.04 11.04 5.42
N ILE A 318 10.21 12.21 4.79
CA ILE A 318 11.13 13.24 5.26
C ILE A 318 10.61 13.89 6.54
N ALA A 319 9.34 14.30 6.56
CA ALA A 319 8.70 14.84 7.77
C ALA A 319 8.77 13.85 8.95
N VAL A 320 8.46 12.59 8.70
CA VAL A 320 8.54 11.51 9.70
C VAL A 320 9.97 11.34 10.19
N SER A 321 10.96 11.34 9.30
CA SER A 321 12.36 11.17 9.67
C SER A 321 12.86 12.31 10.57
N ILE A 322 12.52 13.56 10.23
CA ILE A 322 12.87 14.74 11.02
C ILE A 322 12.21 14.67 12.40
N MET A 323 10.90 14.40 12.44
CA MET A 323 10.16 14.36 13.69
C MET A 323 10.58 13.18 14.58
N ASN A 324 10.87 12.01 14.02
CA ASN A 324 11.36 10.86 14.77
C ASN A 324 12.72 11.13 15.43
N GLU A 325 13.57 11.93 14.80
CA GLU A 325 14.84 12.36 15.41
C GLU A 325 14.59 13.29 16.61
N ILE A 326 13.64 14.22 16.50
CA ILE A 326 13.19 15.05 17.65
C ILE A 326 12.61 14.17 18.77
N ILE A 327 11.78 13.18 18.42
CA ILE A 327 11.23 12.20 19.37
C ILE A 327 12.36 11.43 20.07
N ARG A 328 13.41 11.05 19.35
CA ARG A 328 14.59 10.38 19.92
C ARG A 328 15.28 11.27 20.96
N TYR A 329 15.48 12.55 20.66
CA TYR A 329 16.02 13.51 21.63
C TYR A 329 15.11 13.69 22.86
N ALA A 330 13.79 13.68 22.68
CA ALA A 330 12.84 13.77 23.78
C ALA A 330 12.90 12.55 24.72
N ARG A 331 13.12 11.34 24.18
CA ARG A 331 13.27 10.09 24.96
C ARG A 331 14.62 9.95 25.65
N GLY A 332 15.64 10.69 25.22
CA GLY A 332 17.03 10.52 25.63
C GLY A 332 17.80 9.68 24.61
N LYS A 333 19.11 9.93 24.46
CA LYS A 333 19.97 9.46 23.34
C LYS A 333 20.09 7.94 23.14
N ASN A 334 19.39 7.10 23.89
CA ASN A 334 19.50 5.62 23.87
C ASN A 334 18.16 4.89 23.59
N GLY A 335 17.20 5.54 22.92
CA GLY A 335 15.87 4.97 22.63
C GLY A 335 15.65 4.59 21.18
#